data_AF-A0A2K0ULW9-F1
#
_entry.id   AF-A0A2K0ULW9-F1
#
_cell.length_a   1.000
_cell.length_b   1.000
_cell.length_c   1.000
_cell.angle_alpha   90.00
_cell.angle_beta   90.00
_cell.angle_gamma   90.00
#
_symmetry.space_group_name_H-M   'P 1'
#
loop_
_entity.id
_entity.type
_entity.pdbx_description
1 polymer ?
#
loop_
_entity_poly.entity_id
_entity_poly.type
_entity_poly.pdbx_seq_one_letter_code
_entity_poly.pdbx_strand_id
1 'polypeptide(L)'
;MKSERCECLFIHTGLGVVDAPGRKSSYVPPENVDIELEELMNQLTWRKTVEDYSLLALTFEKDIFSALSGVAHQHKQIRGSSYFAGLWEDSFVEDLLWHTRPRNFPVPSDYRFSGPVSRPSIWRAPTWSWASVKSPVEYDRYEEFDTMLNDIYPCVGLVAEETGELEEDGTSLFISGYATDIALKYGTIQRENQHNHPETYLEMDGNKIDAVRLYPDFDIWSESDQKIEDGTMVYCLLLGSAMNHFFKQCGTLYFLVLALDNSKEDEDDEDEVVFVKRIGLGTFSKEAFDSGKVSKFWEAISGRLRSFIVS
;
A
#
# COMPACT_ATOMS: atom_id res chain seq x y z
N MET A 1 -24.78 6.72 38.20
CA MET A 1 -23.67 6.88 37.23
C MET A 1 -23.85 5.85 36.14
N LYS A 2 -24.18 6.27 34.93
CA LYS A 2 -24.26 5.38 33.76
C LYS A 2 -22.83 5.03 33.34
N SER A 3 -22.54 3.74 33.23
CA SER A 3 -21.28 3.24 32.66
C SER A 3 -21.32 3.51 31.15
N GLU A 4 -20.39 4.32 30.68
CA GLU A 4 -20.09 4.47 29.26
C GLU A 4 -19.35 3.20 28.81
N ARG A 5 -19.88 2.52 27.79
CA ARG A 5 -19.24 1.37 27.15
C ARG A 5 -18.66 1.86 25.81
N CYS A 6 -17.38 1.57 25.54
CA CYS A 6 -16.74 1.69 24.22
C CYS A 6 -17.39 0.67 23.28
N GLU A 7 -17.88 1.09 22.11
CA GLU A 7 -18.49 0.23 21.06
C GLU A 7 -17.46 -0.54 20.21
N CYS A 8 -16.28 -0.75 20.76
CA CYS A 8 -15.07 -1.16 20.07
C CYS A 8 -15.01 -2.69 20.04
N LEU A 9 -15.82 -3.33 19.18
CA LEU A 9 -15.99 -4.80 19.10
C LEU A 9 -15.03 -5.51 18.12
N PHE A 10 -14.07 -4.81 17.52
CA PHE A 10 -13.39 -5.28 16.29
C PHE A 10 -11.97 -5.86 16.46
N ILE A 11 -11.31 -5.72 17.60
CA ILE A 11 -9.96 -6.29 17.79
C ILE A 11 -10.11 -7.71 18.37
N HIS A 12 -10.47 -8.69 17.54
CA HIS A 12 -10.58 -10.07 18.03
C HIS A 12 -9.94 -11.19 17.20
N THR A 13 -9.26 -10.90 16.09
CA THR A 13 -8.56 -11.97 15.35
C THR A 13 -7.15 -11.53 14.93
N GLY A 14 -6.18 -11.89 15.77
CA GLY A 14 -4.75 -11.67 15.51
C GLY A 14 -3.83 -12.19 16.62
N LEU A 15 -4.34 -12.35 17.84
CA LEU A 15 -3.64 -13.02 18.93
C LEU A 15 -4.28 -14.39 19.11
N GLY A 16 -3.54 -15.47 18.83
CA GLY A 16 -4.04 -16.84 18.88
C GLY A 16 -4.78 -17.15 20.19
N VAL A 17 -6.11 -17.19 20.13
CA VAL A 17 -6.96 -17.69 21.20
C VAL A 17 -8.15 -18.42 20.56
N VAL A 18 -8.32 -19.67 20.97
CA VAL A 18 -9.40 -20.58 20.61
C VAL A 18 -10.76 -19.98 20.96
N ASP A 19 -11.72 -20.07 20.04
CA ASP A 19 -13.08 -19.56 20.16
C ASP A 19 -13.77 -19.94 21.49
N ALA A 20 -14.11 -18.93 22.30
CA ALA A 20 -15.19 -19.01 23.28
C ALA A 20 -15.79 -17.62 23.56
N PRO A 21 -17.12 -17.48 23.66
CA PRO A 21 -17.77 -16.19 23.80
C PRO A 21 -17.60 -15.65 25.23
N GLY A 22 -17.11 -14.43 25.37
CA GLY A 22 -17.33 -13.61 26.56
C GLY A 22 -16.27 -13.67 27.65
N ARG A 23 -15.05 -13.21 27.36
CA ARG A 23 -14.19 -12.53 28.34
C ARG A 23 -13.18 -11.69 27.55
N LYS A 24 -13.05 -10.38 27.86
CA LYS A 24 -11.90 -9.61 27.39
C LYS A 24 -10.66 -10.34 27.93
N SER A 25 -9.91 -10.99 27.05
CA SER A 25 -8.62 -11.56 27.41
C SER A 25 -7.76 -10.39 27.85
N SER A 26 -7.34 -10.36 29.11
CA SER A 26 -6.28 -9.47 29.52
C SER A 26 -5.07 -9.83 28.68
N TYR A 27 -4.51 -8.85 27.94
CA TYR A 27 -3.24 -9.06 27.26
C TYR A 27 -2.22 -9.49 28.31
N VAL A 28 -1.75 -10.73 28.21
CA VAL A 28 -0.64 -11.24 28.99
C VAL A 28 0.54 -11.20 28.03
N PRO A 29 1.47 -10.23 28.17
CA PRO A 29 2.69 -10.25 27.38
C PRO A 29 3.39 -11.59 27.65
N PRO A 30 3.87 -12.30 26.62
CA PRO A 30 4.57 -13.55 26.86
C PRO A 30 5.85 -13.26 27.66
N GLU A 31 6.07 -14.02 28.72
CA GLU A 31 7.32 -13.92 29.49
C GLU A 31 8.44 -14.59 28.68
N ASN A 32 9.39 -13.78 28.18
CA ASN A 32 10.48 -14.13 27.27
C ASN A 32 10.04 -14.32 25.80
N VAL A 33 9.65 -13.22 25.15
CA VAL A 33 9.60 -13.16 23.68
C VAL A 33 11.00 -12.78 23.17
N ASP A 34 11.49 -13.48 22.15
CA ASP A 34 12.69 -13.06 21.43
C ASP A 34 12.46 -11.66 20.83
N ILE A 35 13.43 -10.74 20.97
CA ILE A 35 13.27 -9.33 20.57
C ILE A 35 12.79 -9.19 19.11
N GLU A 36 13.32 -10.02 18.21
CA GLU A 36 12.93 -10.06 16.79
C GLU A 36 11.45 -10.42 16.58
N LEU A 37 10.90 -11.32 17.41
CA LEU A 37 9.48 -11.68 17.36
C LEU A 37 8.60 -10.53 17.87
N GLU A 38 9.07 -9.78 18.88
CA GLU A 38 8.35 -8.62 19.39
C GLU A 38 8.28 -7.48 18.36
N GLU A 39 9.40 -7.19 17.68
CA GLU A 39 9.45 -6.22 16.58
C GLU A 39 8.50 -6.60 15.44
N LEU A 40 8.58 -7.85 14.97
CA LEU A 40 7.70 -8.38 13.92
C LEU A 40 6.22 -8.30 14.35
N MET A 41 5.89 -8.66 15.59
CA MET A 41 4.52 -8.57 16.10
C MET A 41 4.00 -7.12 16.13
N ASN A 42 4.84 -6.15 16.48
CA ASN A 42 4.50 -4.74 16.46
C ASN A 42 4.28 -4.21 15.03
N GLN A 43 5.05 -4.71 14.05
CA GLN A 43 4.86 -4.46 12.62
C GLN A 43 3.52 -4.98 12.12
N LEU A 44 3.23 -6.26 12.38
CA LEU A 44 1.98 -6.91 11.98
C LEU A 44 0.76 -6.28 12.65
N THR A 45 0.88 -5.84 13.89
CA THR A 45 -0.21 -5.21 14.65
C THR A 45 -0.57 -3.83 14.06
N TRP A 46 0.42 -3.03 13.66
CA TRP A 46 0.15 -1.76 13.00
C TRP A 46 -0.55 -1.96 11.65
N ARG A 47 -0.02 -2.85 10.80
CA ARG A 47 -0.63 -3.17 9.50
C ARG A 47 -2.06 -3.66 9.65
N LYS A 48 -2.32 -4.54 10.63
CA LYS A 48 -3.68 -5.01 10.94
C LYS A 48 -4.59 -3.87 11.39
N THR A 49 -4.08 -2.93 12.21
CA THR A 49 -4.82 -1.74 12.61
C THR A 49 -5.21 -0.90 11.39
N VAL A 50 -4.29 -0.69 10.45
CA VAL A 50 -4.54 0.02 9.20
C VAL A 50 -5.60 -0.68 8.35
N GLU A 51 -5.50 -2.01 8.17
CA GLU A 51 -6.51 -2.81 7.45
C GLU A 51 -7.90 -2.62 8.05
N ASP A 52 -8.04 -2.82 9.36
CA ASP A 52 -9.32 -2.72 10.08
C ASP A 52 -9.89 -1.31 10.07
N TYR A 53 -9.03 -0.30 10.19
CA TYR A 53 -9.43 1.09 10.18
C TYR A 53 -9.84 1.59 8.77
N SER A 54 -9.14 1.15 7.72
CA SER A 54 -9.48 1.49 6.32
C SER A 54 -10.84 0.96 5.87
N LEU A 55 -11.36 -0.08 6.54
CA LEU A 55 -12.69 -0.63 6.33
C LEU A 55 -13.82 0.25 6.90
N LEU A 56 -13.48 1.22 7.75
CA LEU A 56 -14.44 2.12 8.36
C LEU A 56 -14.84 3.22 7.38
N ALA A 57 -16.14 3.47 7.26
CA ALA A 57 -16.66 4.62 6.54
C ALA A 57 -16.50 5.87 7.41
N LEU A 58 -15.36 6.57 7.29
CA LEU A 58 -15.08 7.80 8.03
C LEU A 58 -16.08 8.89 7.68
N THR A 59 -16.69 9.49 8.71
CA THR A 59 -17.61 10.63 8.55
C THR A 59 -16.87 11.90 8.12
N PHE A 60 -15.66 12.10 8.64
CA PHE A 60 -14.80 13.24 8.34
C PHE A 60 -13.51 12.73 7.72
N GLU A 61 -13.38 12.88 6.41
CA GLU A 61 -12.27 12.27 5.66
C GLU A 61 -10.89 12.81 6.07
N LYS A 62 -10.82 14.06 6.55
CA LYS A 62 -9.57 14.67 7.03
C LYS A 62 -9.03 14.07 8.33
N ASP A 63 -9.89 13.48 9.16
CA ASP A 63 -9.50 12.97 10.48
C ASP A 63 -8.82 11.59 10.43
N ILE A 64 -8.37 11.16 9.24
CA ILE A 64 -7.85 9.81 9.01
C ILE A 64 -6.63 9.48 9.88
N PHE A 65 -5.73 10.45 10.09
CA PHE A 65 -4.57 10.29 10.99
C PHE A 65 -4.93 10.65 12.43
N SER A 66 -5.63 11.76 12.65
CA SER A 66 -6.01 12.23 13.98
C SER A 66 -6.77 11.18 14.79
N ALA A 67 -7.63 10.39 14.15
CA ALA A 67 -8.37 9.31 14.80
C ALA A 67 -7.51 8.09 15.20
N LEU A 68 -6.34 7.90 14.58
CA LEU A 68 -5.36 6.87 14.92
C LEU A 68 -4.18 7.40 15.75
N SER A 69 -4.08 8.71 15.95
CA SER A 69 -2.95 9.39 16.61
C SER A 69 -2.53 8.76 17.94
N GLY A 70 -3.50 8.37 18.79
CA GLY A 70 -3.23 7.72 20.07
C GLY A 70 -2.62 6.32 19.94
N VAL A 71 -3.07 5.54 18.96
CA VAL A 71 -2.51 4.21 18.66
C VAL A 71 -1.12 4.35 18.05
N ALA A 72 -0.96 5.27 17.09
CA ALA A 72 0.33 5.60 16.51
C ALA A 72 1.33 6.05 17.58
N HIS A 73 0.93 6.88 18.54
CA HIS A 73 1.81 7.30 19.64
C HIS A 73 2.30 6.12 20.49
N GLN A 74 1.44 5.13 20.76
CA GLN A 74 1.84 3.92 21.49
C GLN A 74 2.84 3.09 20.69
N HIS A 75 2.59 2.88 19.38
CA HIS A 75 3.53 2.19 18.50
C HIS A 75 4.88 2.92 18.45
N LYS A 76 4.89 4.26 18.41
CA LYS A 76 6.12 5.05 18.42
C LYS A 76 6.93 4.81 19.70
N GLN A 77 6.27 4.78 20.86
CA GLN A 77 6.94 4.52 22.14
C GLN A 77 7.55 3.12 22.22
N ILE A 78 6.87 2.12 21.65
CA ILE A 78 7.31 0.73 21.67
C ILE A 78 8.45 0.51 20.65
N ARG A 79 8.31 1.05 19.44
CA ARG A 79 9.28 0.85 18.35
C ARG A 79 10.51 1.74 18.44
N GLY A 80 10.39 2.93 19.03
CA GLY A 80 11.43 3.97 18.96
C GLY A 80 11.71 4.47 17.53
N SER A 81 10.76 4.30 16.61
CA SER A 81 10.86 4.57 15.18
C SER A 81 10.04 5.79 14.78
N SER A 82 10.47 6.50 13.73
CA SER A 82 9.75 7.68 13.21
C SER A 82 8.50 7.24 12.44
N TYR A 83 7.46 8.07 12.50
CA TYR A 83 6.19 7.83 11.82
C TYR A 83 5.97 8.86 10.72
N PHE A 84 5.64 8.40 9.52
CA PHE A 84 5.52 9.20 8.32
C PHE A 84 4.22 8.87 7.60
N ALA A 85 3.23 9.76 7.69
CA ALA A 85 1.96 9.70 6.97
C ALA A 85 1.30 8.30 6.96
N GLY A 86 1.32 7.55 8.07
CA GLY A 86 0.74 6.21 8.11
C GLY A 86 1.73 5.06 8.12
N LEU A 87 3.01 5.31 7.84
CA LEU A 87 4.06 4.31 7.67
C LEU A 87 5.18 4.52 8.72
N TRP A 88 5.95 3.48 9.00
CA TRP A 88 7.05 3.55 9.98
C TRP A 88 8.43 3.44 9.33
N GLU A 89 9.41 4.17 9.85
CA GLU A 89 10.78 4.20 9.33
C GLU A 89 11.46 2.81 9.34
N ASP A 90 11.32 2.08 10.44
CA ASP A 90 11.88 0.74 10.67
C ASP A 90 11.29 -0.36 9.77
N SER A 91 10.14 -0.10 9.15
CA SER A 91 9.45 -1.05 8.26
C SER A 91 8.91 -0.38 7.01
N PHE A 92 9.61 0.65 6.52
CA PHE A 92 9.05 1.60 5.58
C PHE A 92 8.73 0.97 4.21
N VAL A 93 9.63 0.12 3.69
CA VAL A 93 9.44 -0.54 2.40
C VAL A 93 8.28 -1.54 2.45
N GLU A 94 8.20 -2.28 3.54
CA GLU A 94 7.14 -3.24 3.84
C GLU A 94 5.78 -2.57 4.05
N ASP A 95 5.78 -1.40 4.69
CA ASP A 95 4.58 -0.60 4.90
C ASP A 95 4.12 0.06 3.61
N LEU A 96 4.99 0.26 2.60
CA LEU A 96 4.59 0.67 1.24
C LEU A 96 3.85 -0.44 0.47
N LEU A 97 3.87 -1.69 0.92
CA LEU A 97 3.23 -2.83 0.24
C LEU A 97 1.72 -2.90 0.44
N TRP A 98 1.11 -1.91 1.09
CA TRP A 98 -0.35 -1.82 1.15
C TRP A 98 -0.92 -1.87 -0.27
N HIS A 99 -2.06 -2.52 -0.45
CA HIS A 99 -2.75 -2.51 -1.73
C HIS A 99 -4.26 -2.47 -1.52
N THR A 100 -4.99 -1.97 -2.51
CA THR A 100 -6.45 -1.98 -2.45
C THR A 100 -6.97 -3.42 -2.58
N ARG A 101 -8.02 -3.75 -1.83
CA ARG A 101 -8.68 -5.07 -1.96
C ARG A 101 -9.37 -5.13 -3.33
N PRO A 102 -9.13 -6.16 -4.18
CA PRO A 102 -9.80 -6.26 -5.46
C PRO A 102 -11.32 -6.42 -5.28
N ARG A 103 -12.12 -5.73 -6.10
CA ARG A 103 -13.60 -5.65 -5.99
C ARG A 103 -14.31 -7.00 -6.03
N ASN A 104 -13.66 -8.01 -6.60
CA ASN A 104 -14.23 -9.35 -6.78
C ASN A 104 -14.14 -10.20 -5.51
N PHE A 105 -13.46 -9.73 -4.47
CA PHE A 105 -13.42 -10.43 -3.18
C PHE A 105 -14.63 -10.04 -2.33
N PRO A 106 -15.37 -11.01 -1.77
CA PRO A 106 -16.53 -10.73 -0.95
C PRO A 106 -16.11 -9.91 0.27
N VAL A 107 -16.73 -8.75 0.43
CA VAL A 107 -16.63 -7.96 1.66
C VAL A 107 -17.64 -8.55 2.65
N PRO A 108 -17.24 -8.90 3.88
CA PRO A 108 -18.21 -9.39 4.87
C PRO A 108 -19.36 -8.39 5.12
N SER A 109 -20.54 -8.92 5.42
CA SER A 109 -21.82 -8.18 5.39
C SER A 109 -21.94 -7.04 6.41
N ASP A 110 -21.05 -7.00 7.39
CA ASP A 110 -20.97 -6.03 8.47
C ASP A 110 -20.11 -4.79 8.14
N TYR A 111 -19.41 -4.80 7.01
CA TYR A 111 -18.59 -3.68 6.58
C TYR A 111 -19.40 -2.56 5.90
N ARG A 112 -18.98 -1.32 6.16
CA ARG A 112 -19.69 -0.11 5.72
C ARG A 112 -19.24 0.41 4.35
N PHE A 113 -18.15 -0.11 3.79
CA PHE A 113 -17.63 0.33 2.50
C PHE A 113 -17.93 -0.68 1.39
N SER A 114 -18.69 -0.22 0.38
CA SER A 114 -19.02 -0.98 -0.84
C SER A 114 -18.74 -0.17 -2.12
N GLY A 115 -18.04 0.95 -1.99
CA GLY A 115 -17.77 1.91 -3.07
C GLY A 115 -16.60 1.50 -3.97
N PRO A 116 -16.44 2.16 -5.13
CA PRO A 116 -15.24 2.02 -5.96
C PRO A 116 -14.00 2.61 -5.27
N VAL A 117 -12.82 2.15 -5.69
CA VAL A 117 -11.54 2.74 -5.29
C VAL A 117 -11.48 4.19 -5.78
N SER A 118 -11.25 5.15 -4.91
CA SER A 118 -11.15 6.56 -5.29
C SER A 118 -10.18 7.28 -4.37
N ARG A 119 -9.70 8.47 -4.77
CA ARG A 119 -9.01 9.36 -3.84
C ARG A 119 -9.99 10.42 -3.31
N PRO A 120 -9.81 10.90 -2.08
CA PRO A 120 -10.60 12.02 -1.54
C PRO A 120 -10.57 13.24 -2.48
N SER A 121 -11.66 13.99 -2.53
CA SER A 121 -11.72 15.23 -3.32
C SER A 121 -10.92 16.38 -2.70
N ILE A 122 -10.68 16.31 -1.40
CA ILE A 122 -9.83 17.25 -0.66
C ILE A 122 -8.59 16.48 -0.24
N TRP A 123 -7.41 17.00 -0.57
CA TRP A 123 -6.15 16.38 -0.20
C TRP A 123 -6.06 16.17 1.32
N ARG A 124 -5.54 15.00 1.73
CA ARG A 124 -5.35 14.64 3.15
C ARG A 124 -4.09 13.82 3.42
N ALA A 125 -3.47 13.26 2.39
CA ALA A 125 -2.31 12.38 2.50
C ALA A 125 -1.60 12.27 1.15
N PRO A 126 -0.26 12.10 1.14
CA PRO A 126 0.52 11.90 -0.06
C PRO A 126 0.19 10.56 -0.74
N THR A 127 0.40 10.41 -2.05
CA THR A 127 -0.12 9.25 -2.79
C THR A 127 0.50 7.91 -2.39
N TRP A 128 1.69 7.92 -1.78
CA TRP A 128 2.36 6.75 -1.23
C TRP A 128 1.80 6.27 0.11
N SER A 129 1.00 7.10 0.80
CA SER A 129 0.31 6.71 2.04
C SER A 129 -0.96 5.91 1.74
N TRP A 130 -1.24 4.89 2.54
CA TRP A 130 -2.51 4.14 2.49
C TRP A 130 -3.73 5.04 2.73
N ALA A 131 -3.55 6.16 3.45
CA ALA A 131 -4.61 7.11 3.75
C ALA A 131 -5.04 7.94 2.52
N SER A 132 -4.27 7.88 1.44
CA SER A 132 -4.53 8.64 0.21
C SER A 132 -5.67 8.08 -0.65
N VAL A 133 -6.17 6.88 -0.32
CA VAL A 133 -7.33 6.26 -0.97
C VAL A 133 -8.54 6.18 -0.04
N LYS A 134 -9.72 6.16 -0.64
CA LYS A 134 -11.01 5.89 -0.03
C LYS A 134 -11.43 4.48 -0.45
N SER A 135 -10.73 3.49 0.10
CA SER A 135 -10.98 2.07 -0.12
C SER A 135 -10.32 1.27 1.00
N PRO A 136 -10.84 0.08 1.34
CA PRO A 136 -10.12 -0.87 2.16
C PRO A 136 -8.77 -1.20 1.54
N VAL A 137 -7.74 -1.20 2.39
CA VAL A 137 -6.38 -1.63 2.05
C VAL A 137 -6.04 -2.93 2.79
N GLU A 138 -5.12 -3.69 2.22
CA GLU A 138 -4.62 -4.96 2.73
C GLU A 138 -3.09 -5.00 2.65
N TYR A 139 -2.49 -5.86 3.48
CA TYR A 139 -1.09 -6.26 3.37
C TYR A 139 -0.99 -7.76 3.15
N ASP A 140 -0.10 -8.17 2.26
CA ASP A 140 0.25 -9.58 2.13
C ASP A 140 0.95 -10.10 3.39
N ARG A 141 0.75 -11.38 3.68
CA ARG A 141 1.40 -12.06 4.82
C ARG A 141 2.66 -12.78 4.31
N TYR A 142 3.80 -12.34 4.81
CA TYR A 142 5.12 -12.93 4.56
C TYR A 142 5.94 -12.95 5.85
N GLU A 143 6.99 -13.76 5.87
CA GLU A 143 7.89 -13.89 7.03
C GLU A 143 9.10 -12.95 6.89
N GLU A 144 9.66 -12.88 5.69
CA GLU A 144 10.83 -12.08 5.38
C GLU A 144 10.61 -11.27 4.11
N PHE A 145 11.14 -10.05 4.08
CA PHE A 145 11.17 -9.19 2.91
C PHE A 145 12.62 -8.78 2.61
N ASP A 146 13.05 -9.01 1.38
CA ASP A 146 14.35 -8.61 0.87
C ASP A 146 14.16 -7.39 -0.03
N THR A 147 14.54 -6.21 0.46
CA THR A 147 14.44 -4.97 -0.31
C THR A 147 15.49 -4.92 -1.42
N MET A 148 15.08 -4.44 -2.59
CA MET A 148 15.94 -4.25 -3.76
C MET A 148 16.08 -2.76 -4.15
N LEU A 149 15.68 -1.86 -3.25
CA LEU A 149 15.85 -0.43 -3.41
C LEU A 149 17.30 -0.02 -3.11
N ASN A 150 17.75 1.04 -3.77
CA ASN A 150 19.06 1.62 -3.50
C ASN A 150 18.97 2.61 -2.34
N ASP A 151 18.03 3.55 -2.43
CA ASP A 151 17.87 4.64 -1.49
C ASP A 151 16.38 4.93 -1.28
N ILE A 152 15.97 5.21 -0.05
CA ILE A 152 14.60 5.60 0.29
C ILE A 152 14.60 6.57 1.48
N TYR A 153 14.02 7.75 1.29
CA TYR A 153 13.98 8.81 2.30
C TYR A 153 12.63 9.53 2.26
N PRO A 154 11.76 9.37 3.28
CA PRO A 154 10.57 10.20 3.41
C PRO A 154 10.97 11.63 3.81
N CYS A 155 10.48 12.61 3.06
CA CYS A 155 10.62 14.04 3.33
C CYS A 155 9.26 14.57 3.77
N VAL A 156 9.08 14.82 5.07
CA VAL A 156 7.83 15.40 5.59
C VAL A 156 8.11 16.78 6.15
N GLY A 157 7.47 17.79 5.56
CA GLY A 157 7.44 19.17 6.00
C GLY A 157 6.87 19.20 7.41
N LEU A 158 7.73 19.53 8.37
CA LEU A 158 7.43 19.50 9.79
C LEU A 158 6.27 20.43 10.13
N VAL A 159 5.04 19.92 10.29
CA VAL A 159 3.96 20.62 10.98
C VAL A 159 3.19 19.68 11.90
N ALA A 160 3.31 19.97 13.20
CA ALA A 160 2.44 19.64 14.34
C ALA A 160 1.99 18.18 14.55
N GLU A 161 2.65 17.55 15.55
CA GLU A 161 2.48 16.16 16.00
C GLU A 161 2.79 15.16 14.89
N GLU A 162 3.88 14.39 15.06
CA GLU A 162 4.33 13.41 14.06
C GLU A 162 3.23 12.42 13.61
N THR A 163 2.10 12.33 14.34
CA THR A 163 0.93 11.48 14.05
C THR A 163 -0.32 12.23 13.54
N GLY A 164 -0.20 13.51 13.18
CA GLY A 164 -1.31 14.47 12.93
C GLY A 164 -1.64 14.82 11.47
N GLU A 165 -2.20 16.02 11.26
CA GLU A 165 -2.61 16.57 9.96
C GLU A 165 -1.38 16.97 9.11
N LEU A 166 -1.36 16.59 7.83
CA LEU A 166 -0.23 16.85 6.92
C LEU A 166 -0.49 18.09 6.06
N GLU A 167 0.57 18.62 5.44
CA GLU A 167 0.50 19.66 4.40
C GLU A 167 0.91 19.08 3.03
N GLU A 168 0.15 19.44 1.99
CA GLU A 168 0.30 18.91 0.62
C GLU A 168 1.66 19.24 0.01
N ASP A 169 2.10 20.49 0.12
CA ASP A 169 3.37 20.94 -0.46
C ASP A 169 4.60 20.57 0.38
N GLY A 170 4.41 20.06 1.60
CA GLY A 170 5.49 19.65 2.50
C GLY A 170 5.82 18.16 2.45
N THR A 171 4.96 17.31 1.88
CA THR A 171 5.06 15.86 2.10
C THR A 171 5.41 15.12 0.81
N SER A 172 6.64 14.62 0.71
CA SER A 172 7.12 13.84 -0.44
C SER A 172 7.97 12.66 -0.02
N LEU A 173 8.14 11.68 -0.90
CA LEU A 173 9.02 10.53 -0.69
C LEU A 173 10.07 10.50 -1.79
N PHE A 174 11.35 10.61 -1.42
CA PHE A 174 12.43 10.28 -2.34
C PHE A 174 12.63 8.77 -2.36
N ILE A 175 12.67 8.18 -3.54
CA ILE A 175 12.90 6.75 -3.71
C ILE A 175 13.74 6.49 -4.98
N SER A 176 14.77 5.65 -4.85
CA SER A 176 15.65 5.28 -5.94
C SER A 176 15.82 3.77 -6.03
N GLY A 177 15.78 3.25 -7.24
CA GLY A 177 15.94 1.82 -7.48
C GLY A 177 15.76 1.45 -8.95
N TYR A 178 15.68 0.14 -9.19
CA TYR A 178 15.51 -0.43 -10.52
C TYR A 178 14.09 -0.21 -11.04
N ALA A 179 13.97 0.49 -12.17
CA ALA A 179 12.68 0.84 -12.75
C ALA A 179 12.66 0.84 -14.28
N THR A 180 11.52 0.43 -14.83
CA THR A 180 11.22 0.53 -16.27
C THR A 180 9.95 1.35 -16.50
N ASP A 181 9.91 2.08 -17.60
CA ASP A 181 8.67 2.62 -18.15
C ASP A 181 7.95 1.55 -18.98
N ILE A 182 6.62 1.49 -18.87
CA ILE A 182 5.78 0.50 -19.53
C ILE A 182 4.37 1.04 -19.76
N ALA A 183 3.67 0.55 -20.78
CA ALA A 183 2.30 0.97 -21.07
C ALA A 183 1.30 0.31 -20.11
N LEU A 184 0.49 1.13 -19.45
CA LEU A 184 -0.68 0.67 -18.69
C LEU A 184 -1.88 0.55 -19.64
N LYS A 185 -2.57 -0.57 -19.58
CA LYS A 185 -3.70 -0.89 -20.47
C LYS A 185 -4.90 -1.44 -19.72
N TYR A 186 -6.08 -1.27 -20.32
CA TYR A 186 -7.33 -1.80 -19.80
C TYR A 186 -7.91 -2.90 -20.69
N GLY A 187 -8.45 -3.94 -20.06
CA GLY A 187 -9.15 -5.03 -20.75
C GLY A 187 -10.41 -4.54 -21.44
N THR A 188 -10.76 -5.17 -22.57
CA THR A 188 -12.00 -4.83 -23.29
C THR A 188 -13.23 -5.16 -22.44
N ILE A 189 -14.12 -4.18 -22.28
CA ILE A 189 -15.37 -4.33 -21.53
C ILE A 189 -16.30 -5.29 -22.28
N GLN A 190 -16.41 -6.53 -21.82
CA GLN A 190 -17.47 -7.44 -22.28
C GLN A 190 -18.74 -7.17 -21.48
N ARG A 191 -19.65 -6.35 -22.05
CA ARG A 191 -20.92 -5.92 -21.42
C ARG A 191 -21.86 -7.06 -20.99
N GLU A 192 -21.64 -8.29 -21.43
CA GLU A 192 -22.57 -9.41 -21.21
C GLU A 192 -22.50 -10.01 -19.80
N ASN A 193 -21.38 -9.83 -19.07
CA ASN A 193 -21.23 -10.32 -17.71
C ASN A 193 -21.03 -9.15 -16.74
N GLN A 194 -22.11 -8.73 -16.07
CA GLN A 194 -22.08 -7.68 -15.03
C GLN A 194 -21.13 -7.97 -13.84
N HIS A 195 -20.52 -9.16 -13.80
CA HIS A 195 -19.56 -9.60 -12.80
C HIS A 195 -18.10 -9.64 -13.30
N ASN A 196 -17.84 -9.39 -14.59
CA ASN A 196 -16.48 -9.31 -15.12
C ASN A 196 -16.02 -7.85 -15.14
N HIS A 197 -15.27 -7.48 -14.12
CA HIS A 197 -14.58 -6.20 -14.07
C HIS A 197 -13.38 -6.24 -15.03
N PRO A 198 -13.18 -5.21 -15.89
CA PRO A 198 -12.05 -5.10 -16.78
C PRO A 198 -10.78 -5.10 -15.95
N GLU A 199 -9.84 -5.88 -16.43
CA GLU A 199 -8.55 -6.04 -15.81
C GLU A 199 -7.66 -4.86 -16.22
N THR A 200 -6.90 -4.33 -15.26
CA THR A 200 -5.77 -3.45 -15.56
C THR A 200 -4.55 -4.33 -15.77
N TYR A 201 -3.79 -4.09 -16.84
CA TYR A 201 -2.61 -4.89 -17.14
C TYR A 201 -1.48 -4.03 -17.71
N LEU A 202 -0.27 -4.57 -17.67
CA LEU A 202 0.91 -3.99 -18.31
C LEU A 202 1.09 -4.62 -19.69
N GLU A 203 1.40 -3.79 -20.67
CA GLU A 203 1.69 -4.20 -22.04
C GLU A 203 3.16 -3.94 -22.39
N MET A 204 3.85 -4.97 -22.87
CA MET A 204 5.22 -4.89 -23.38
C MET A 204 5.29 -5.54 -24.76
N ASP A 205 5.94 -4.86 -25.71
CA ASP A 205 6.02 -5.30 -27.11
C ASP A 205 4.64 -5.60 -27.74
N GLY A 206 3.60 -4.86 -27.36
CA GLY A 206 2.21 -5.09 -27.83
C GLY A 206 1.55 -6.35 -27.26
N ASN A 207 2.12 -6.96 -26.22
CA ASN A 207 1.58 -8.14 -25.56
C ASN A 207 1.31 -7.87 -24.07
N LYS A 208 0.16 -8.36 -23.58
CA LYS A 208 -0.17 -8.37 -22.15
C LYS A 208 0.83 -9.24 -21.37
N ILE A 209 1.28 -8.76 -20.21
CA ILE A 209 2.07 -9.55 -19.27
C ILE A 209 1.12 -10.24 -18.28
N ASP A 210 0.55 -11.39 -18.67
CA ASP A 210 -0.51 -12.08 -17.89
C ASP A 210 -0.08 -12.55 -16.49
N ALA A 211 1.22 -12.69 -16.25
CA ALA A 211 1.75 -13.15 -14.98
C ALA A 211 1.89 -12.03 -13.93
N VAL A 212 1.75 -10.77 -14.34
CA VAL A 212 1.75 -9.61 -13.45
C VAL A 212 0.33 -9.37 -12.94
N ARG A 213 0.19 -9.24 -11.63
CA ARG A 213 -1.03 -8.78 -10.98
C ARG A 213 -0.87 -7.31 -10.61
N LEU A 214 -1.87 -6.50 -10.92
CA LEU A 214 -1.92 -5.09 -10.52
C LEU A 214 -3.03 -4.85 -9.50
N TYR A 215 -2.76 -3.93 -8.58
CA TYR A 215 -3.67 -3.42 -7.57
C TYR A 215 -3.74 -1.90 -7.71
N PRO A 216 -4.65 -1.38 -8.55
CA PRO A 216 -4.77 0.05 -8.78
C PRO A 216 -5.28 0.79 -7.54
N ASP A 217 -4.73 1.99 -7.30
CA ASP A 217 -5.17 2.92 -6.25
C ASP A 217 -6.34 3.82 -6.72
N PHE A 218 -6.91 3.52 -7.89
CA PHE A 218 -7.97 4.28 -8.54
C PHE A 218 -9.01 3.35 -9.19
N ASP A 219 -10.21 3.87 -9.43
CA ASP A 219 -11.24 3.17 -10.19
C ASP A 219 -11.15 3.49 -11.68
N ILE A 220 -10.81 2.46 -12.46
CA ILE A 220 -10.77 2.49 -13.92
C ILE A 220 -12.10 2.91 -14.58
N TRP A 221 -13.21 2.77 -13.85
CA TRP A 221 -14.55 3.13 -14.30
C TRP A 221 -14.96 4.55 -13.96
N SER A 222 -14.20 5.22 -13.11
CA SER A 222 -14.53 6.57 -12.69
C SER A 222 -14.41 7.51 -13.89
N GLU A 223 -15.44 8.34 -14.12
CA GLU A 223 -15.36 9.48 -15.03
C GLU A 223 -14.75 10.71 -14.33
N SER A 224 -14.16 10.53 -13.14
CA SER A 224 -13.47 11.61 -12.43
C SER A 224 -12.17 12.01 -13.12
N ASP A 225 -11.71 13.21 -12.81
CA ASP A 225 -10.43 13.77 -13.25
C ASP A 225 -9.21 12.97 -12.73
N GLN A 226 -9.42 12.00 -11.84
CA GLN A 226 -8.37 11.10 -11.30
C GLN A 226 -8.14 9.86 -12.19
N LYS A 227 -8.83 9.76 -13.33
CA LYS A 227 -8.72 8.63 -14.24
C LYS A 227 -7.37 8.66 -14.98
N ILE A 228 -6.70 7.51 -15.02
CA ILE A 228 -5.52 7.30 -15.87
C ILE A 228 -5.96 6.86 -17.27
N GLU A 229 -5.43 7.49 -18.32
CA GLU A 229 -5.81 7.18 -19.70
C GLU A 229 -5.26 5.82 -20.16
N ASP A 230 -5.99 5.12 -21.05
CA ASP A 230 -5.50 3.86 -21.62
C ASP A 230 -4.25 4.10 -22.47
N GLY A 231 -3.21 3.31 -22.25
CA GLY A 231 -1.92 3.47 -22.91
C GLY A 231 -1.00 4.51 -22.27
N THR A 232 -1.37 5.06 -21.09
CA THR A 232 -0.46 5.92 -20.32
C THR A 232 0.83 5.16 -20.01
N MET A 233 1.98 5.82 -20.26
CA MET A 233 3.28 5.31 -19.84
C MET A 233 3.44 5.51 -18.33
N VAL A 234 3.73 4.42 -17.63
CA VAL A 234 3.91 4.40 -16.18
C VAL A 234 5.28 3.83 -15.85
N TYR A 235 5.84 4.19 -14.70
CA TYR A 235 7.04 3.57 -14.17
C TYR A 235 6.68 2.41 -13.26
N CYS A 236 7.34 1.28 -13.45
CA CYS A 236 7.35 0.18 -12.50
C CYS A 236 8.69 0.20 -11.77
N LEU A 237 8.67 0.49 -10.46
CA LEU A 237 9.85 0.57 -9.59
C LEU A 237 9.90 -0.63 -8.66
N LEU A 238 10.93 -1.46 -8.80
CA LEU A 238 11.12 -2.67 -8.01
C LEU A 238 11.39 -2.34 -6.53
N LEU A 239 10.57 -2.87 -5.63
CA LEU A 239 10.71 -2.67 -4.19
C LEU A 239 11.52 -3.79 -3.53
N GLY A 240 11.28 -5.03 -3.95
CA GLY A 240 11.89 -6.20 -3.31
C GLY A 240 11.08 -7.47 -3.50
N SER A 241 11.43 -8.48 -2.71
CA SER A 241 10.78 -9.79 -2.74
C SER A 241 10.40 -10.27 -1.35
N ALA A 242 9.22 -10.86 -1.21
CA ALA A 242 8.75 -11.49 0.01
C ALA A 242 8.81 -13.01 -0.10
N MET A 243 9.22 -13.68 0.97
CA MET A 243 9.20 -15.14 1.07
C MET A 243 8.13 -15.63 2.04
N ASN A 244 7.46 -16.72 1.66
CA ASN A 244 6.50 -17.41 2.52
C ASN A 244 6.96 -18.86 2.78
N HIS A 245 7.51 -19.13 3.96
CA HIS A 245 8.03 -20.46 4.29
C HIS A 245 6.94 -21.53 4.38
N PHE A 246 5.68 -21.18 4.67
CA PHE A 246 4.57 -22.15 4.70
C PHE A 246 4.34 -22.82 3.34
N PHE A 247 4.61 -22.11 2.23
CA PHE A 247 4.48 -22.66 0.87
C PHE A 247 5.82 -23.12 0.26
N LYS A 248 6.93 -23.02 1.01
CA LYS A 248 8.31 -23.49 0.73
C LYS A 248 8.95 -23.16 -0.63
N GLN A 249 8.24 -22.56 -1.60
CA GLN A 249 8.79 -22.22 -2.93
C GLN A 249 8.20 -20.94 -3.54
N CYS A 250 7.09 -20.42 -3.02
CA CYS A 250 6.42 -19.24 -3.57
C CYS A 250 6.96 -17.96 -2.94
N GLY A 251 7.87 -17.28 -3.65
CA GLY A 251 8.21 -15.88 -3.37
C GLY A 251 7.34 -14.94 -4.21
N THR A 252 7.08 -13.73 -3.72
CA THR A 252 6.38 -12.69 -4.48
C THR A 252 7.30 -11.51 -4.65
N LEU A 253 7.46 -11.03 -5.88
CA LEU A 253 8.18 -9.79 -6.15
C LEU A 253 7.19 -8.63 -6.20
N TYR A 254 7.58 -7.49 -5.64
CA TYR A 254 6.76 -6.30 -5.50
C TYR A 254 7.39 -5.12 -6.21
N PHE A 255 6.56 -4.32 -6.86
CA PHE A 255 6.98 -3.06 -7.46
C PHE A 255 5.86 -2.01 -7.35
N LEU A 256 6.24 -0.75 -7.20
CA LEU A 256 5.30 0.37 -7.30
C LEU A 256 4.96 0.64 -8.76
N VAL A 257 3.70 1.04 -9.01
CA VAL A 257 3.27 1.60 -10.29
C VAL A 257 3.10 3.10 -10.10
N LEU A 258 3.88 3.88 -10.84
CA LEU A 258 4.00 5.33 -10.68
C LEU A 258 3.64 6.03 -12.00
N ALA A 259 2.84 7.08 -11.93
CA ALA A 259 2.52 7.95 -13.08
C ALA A 259 3.22 9.29 -12.92
N LEU A 260 3.59 9.93 -14.03
CA LEU A 260 4.14 11.29 -14.02
C LEU A 260 3.19 12.27 -13.33
N ASP A 261 3.73 13.12 -12.48
CA ASP A 261 2.98 14.21 -11.88
C ASP A 261 3.15 15.51 -12.68
N ASN A 262 2.31 15.70 -13.70
CA ASN A 262 2.35 16.88 -14.56
C ASN A 262 2.02 18.21 -13.84
N SER A 263 1.66 18.18 -12.55
CA SER A 263 1.38 19.40 -11.77
C SER A 263 2.62 20.04 -11.13
N LYS A 264 3.76 19.33 -11.11
CA LYS A 264 5.04 19.87 -10.65
C LYS A 264 5.84 20.23 -11.91
N GLU A 265 6.11 21.52 -12.13
CA GLU A 265 6.97 21.97 -13.23
C GLU A 265 8.41 21.56 -12.92
N ASP A 266 9.10 21.01 -13.93
CA ASP A 266 10.54 20.75 -13.88
C ASP A 266 11.27 22.11 -13.86
N GLU A 267 11.33 22.75 -12.69
CA GLU A 267 12.24 23.87 -12.46
C GLU A 267 13.66 23.31 -12.49
N ASP A 268 14.29 23.38 -13.67
CA ASP A 268 15.73 23.26 -13.94
C ASP A 268 16.50 22.41 -12.92
N ASP A 269 16.78 21.13 -13.20
CA ASP A 269 17.88 20.47 -12.47
C ASP A 269 18.64 19.43 -13.29
N GLU A 270 19.96 19.51 -13.11
CA GLU A 270 21.02 18.73 -13.75
C GLU A 270 21.07 17.26 -13.26
N ASP A 271 20.12 16.86 -12.41
CA ASP A 271 19.95 15.52 -11.84
C ASP A 271 18.63 14.88 -12.33
N GLU A 272 18.68 13.65 -12.89
CA GLU A 272 17.57 12.89 -13.51
C GLU A 272 16.44 12.46 -12.54
N VAL A 273 15.99 13.31 -11.61
CA VAL A 273 14.92 13.00 -10.65
C VAL A 273 13.55 13.31 -11.24
N VAL A 274 12.63 12.34 -11.20
CA VAL A 274 11.30 12.48 -11.82
C VAL A 274 10.19 12.61 -10.77
N PHE A 275 9.35 13.63 -10.89
CA PHE A 275 8.16 13.80 -10.05
C PHE A 275 7.03 12.87 -10.49
N VAL A 276 6.51 12.08 -9.55
CA VAL A 276 5.52 11.05 -9.82
C VAL A 276 4.49 10.93 -8.71
N LYS A 277 3.37 10.30 -9.05
CA LYS A 277 2.31 9.87 -8.13
C LYS A 277 2.24 8.35 -8.13
N ARG A 278 2.07 7.75 -6.95
CA ARG A 278 1.72 6.34 -6.84
C ARG A 278 0.29 6.14 -7.38
N ILE A 279 0.13 5.17 -8.26
CA ILE A 279 -1.17 4.79 -8.83
C ILE A 279 -1.52 3.32 -8.60
N GLY A 280 -0.64 2.56 -7.97
CA GLY A 280 -0.92 1.19 -7.57
C GLY A 280 0.31 0.41 -7.13
N LEU A 281 0.05 -0.85 -6.77
CA LEU A 281 1.07 -1.86 -6.50
C LEU A 281 0.99 -2.94 -7.58
N GLY A 282 2.13 -3.47 -8.00
CA GLY A 282 2.22 -4.61 -8.89
C GLY A 282 2.99 -5.76 -8.26
N THR A 283 2.59 -6.99 -8.58
CA THR A 283 3.26 -8.20 -8.12
C THR A 283 3.37 -9.24 -9.21
N PHE A 284 4.38 -10.09 -9.11
CA PHE A 284 4.42 -11.37 -9.83
C PHE A 284 5.12 -12.42 -8.97
N SER A 285 4.73 -13.68 -9.14
CA SER A 285 5.27 -14.77 -8.33
C SER A 285 6.64 -15.22 -8.84
N LYS A 286 7.43 -15.81 -7.96
CA LYS A 286 8.70 -16.45 -8.29
C LYS A 286 8.51 -17.56 -9.31
N GLU A 287 7.41 -18.31 -9.29
CA GLU A 287 7.11 -19.31 -10.32
C GLU A 287 6.92 -18.69 -11.69
N ALA A 288 6.30 -17.50 -11.77
CA ALA A 288 6.19 -16.78 -13.03
C ALA A 288 7.56 -16.36 -13.56
N PHE A 289 8.46 -15.97 -12.67
CA PHE A 289 9.86 -15.68 -13.00
C PHE A 289 10.59 -16.94 -13.48
N ASP A 290 10.57 -18.02 -12.70
CA ASP A 290 11.26 -19.28 -13.00
C ASP A 290 10.74 -19.96 -14.28
N SER A 291 9.45 -19.80 -14.58
CA SER A 291 8.84 -20.29 -15.83
C SER A 291 9.08 -19.41 -17.06
N GLY A 292 9.76 -18.27 -16.87
CA GLY A 292 10.10 -17.33 -17.94
C GLY A 292 8.96 -16.45 -18.44
N LYS A 293 7.78 -16.50 -17.79
CA LYS A 293 6.59 -15.72 -18.19
C LYS A 293 6.78 -14.21 -18.04
N VAL A 294 7.70 -13.81 -17.17
CA VAL A 294 8.04 -12.39 -16.92
C VAL A 294 9.49 -12.07 -17.28
N SER A 295 10.23 -12.93 -18.00
CA SER A 295 11.67 -12.72 -18.24
C SER A 295 11.97 -11.37 -18.91
N LYS A 296 11.23 -11.00 -19.95
CA LYS A 296 11.41 -9.69 -20.61
C LYS A 296 11.12 -8.52 -19.68
N PHE A 297 10.04 -8.63 -18.90
CA PHE A 297 9.68 -7.61 -17.93
C PHE A 297 10.74 -7.47 -16.83
N TRP A 298 11.26 -8.59 -16.35
CA TRP A 298 12.36 -8.63 -15.39
C TRP A 298 13.64 -7.99 -15.95
N GLU A 299 14.05 -8.35 -17.17
CA GLU A 299 15.20 -7.77 -17.84
C GLU A 299 15.06 -6.25 -17.99
N ALA A 300 13.86 -5.77 -18.31
CA ALA A 300 13.57 -4.34 -18.43
C ALA A 300 13.65 -3.62 -17.08
N ILE A 301 12.96 -4.14 -16.05
CA ILE A 301 12.88 -3.46 -14.75
C ILE A 301 14.21 -3.49 -14.00
N SER A 302 14.94 -4.60 -14.04
CA SER A 302 16.22 -4.77 -13.33
C SER A 302 17.42 -4.09 -13.99
N GLY A 303 17.24 -3.47 -15.16
CA GLY A 303 18.33 -2.95 -15.97
C GLY A 303 18.65 -1.46 -15.79
N ARG A 304 17.74 -0.67 -15.20
CA ARG A 304 17.86 0.81 -15.18
C ARG A 304 17.57 1.38 -13.80
N LEU A 305 18.55 2.05 -13.21
CA LEU A 305 18.36 2.83 -12.01
C LEU A 305 17.65 4.14 -12.35
N ARG A 306 16.69 4.53 -11.51
CA ARG A 306 15.98 5.81 -11.58
C ARG A 306 15.68 6.31 -10.18
N SER A 307 15.63 7.63 -10.05
CA SER A 307 15.26 8.32 -8.81
C SER A 307 13.96 9.08 -9.01
N PHE A 308 13.09 9.03 -8.00
CA PHE A 308 11.76 9.58 -8.04
C PHE A 308 11.48 10.40 -6.79
N ILE A 309 10.71 11.48 -6.96
CA ILE A 309 10.02 12.16 -5.87
C ILE A 309 8.54 11.81 -6.00
N VAL A 310 8.03 11.04 -5.03
CA VAL A 310 6.62 10.63 -4.98
C VAL A 310 5.85 11.63 -4.10
N SER A 311 4.92 12.36 -4.71
CA SER A 311 3.98 13.26 -4.01
C SER A 311 2.87 12.52 -3.27
#